data_AF-A0AA48M8Y8-F1
#
_entry.id   AF-A0AA48M8Y8-F1
#
_cell.length_a   1.000
_cell.length_b   1.000
_cell.length_c   1.000
_cell.angle_alpha   90.00
_cell.angle_beta   90.00
_cell.angle_gamma   90.00
#
_symmetry.space_group_name_H-M   'P 1'
#
loop_
_entity.id
_entity.type
_entity.pdbx_description
1 polymer ?
#
loop_
_entity_poly.entity_id
_entity_poly.type
_entity_poly.pdbx_seq_one_letter_code
_entity_poly.pdbx_strand_id
1 'polypeptide(L)'
;MEEQIKHLVHWSQWGTQWIEHLRKSMQLGRELERHLHKFDEAFTLIGRKAAQIKKSSHHEAVPALVAKAEEVQKQFHQFLRLIQYNEQEQPETMKAAFSSSRQPVPVARPVPVGRHTLPPLPYAYDALEPYIDETTMRIHHDKLHRKYVEDLNKAELKLAEARAKNDFALIRHWERELAFNGAGHYLHTIFWQVMHPDGGGEPQGDLAEYIQRYFGSFDAFKAQFTQAAIQVEGPGWAILVWSPRAQHLEILQAEKHQNLSQWDVVPLLVLDVWEHSYFLQYQNQRDKYVNNWWNVVNWRAVEERFQQARRLRWQPY
;
A
#
# COMPACT_ATOMS: atom_id res chain seq x y z
N MET A 1 4.03 -18.92 -13.39
CA MET A 1 3.95 -20.34 -12.96
C MET A 1 5.30 -21.00 -12.76
N GLU A 2 6.27 -20.91 -13.68
CA GLU A 2 7.62 -21.46 -13.46
C GLU A 2 8.35 -20.85 -12.24
N GLU A 3 8.21 -19.54 -12.04
CA GLU A 3 8.71 -18.82 -10.85
C GLU A 3 8.17 -19.42 -9.55
N GLN A 4 6.86 -19.70 -9.50
CA GLN A 4 6.17 -20.28 -8.35
C GLN A 4 6.63 -21.71 -8.07
N ILE A 5 6.92 -22.50 -9.11
CA ILE A 5 7.47 -23.85 -8.97
C ILE A 5 8.90 -23.80 -8.43
N LYS A 6 9.75 -22.90 -8.94
CA LYS A 6 11.11 -22.69 -8.40
C LYS A 6 11.03 -22.28 -6.93
N HIS A 7 10.12 -21.35 -6.61
CA HIS A 7 9.87 -20.92 -5.25
C HIS A 7 9.45 -22.09 -4.35
N LEU A 8 8.52 -22.97 -4.77
CA LEU A 8 8.08 -24.13 -3.99
C LEU A 8 9.20 -25.17 -3.74
N VAL A 9 10.13 -25.32 -4.68
CA VAL A 9 11.29 -26.23 -4.51
C VAL A 9 12.27 -25.67 -3.49
N HIS A 10 12.63 -24.38 -3.59
CA HIS A 10 13.41 -23.71 -2.55
C HIS A 10 12.64 -23.71 -1.22
N TRP A 11 11.30 -23.62 -1.30
CA TRP A 11 10.43 -23.59 -0.14
C TRP A 11 10.60 -24.83 0.75
N SER A 12 10.56 -25.98 0.10
CA SER A 12 10.75 -27.29 0.71
C SER A 12 12.15 -27.46 1.32
N GLN A 13 13.19 -27.00 0.63
CA GLN A 13 14.58 -27.12 1.09
C GLN A 13 14.84 -26.33 2.37
N TRP A 14 14.33 -25.10 2.45
CA TRP A 14 14.42 -24.30 3.66
C TRP A 14 13.70 -24.94 4.84
N GLY A 15 12.47 -25.44 4.64
CA GLY A 15 11.68 -26.02 5.73
C GLY A 15 12.35 -27.26 6.33
N THR A 16 12.90 -28.12 5.48
CA THR A 16 13.66 -29.30 5.90
C THR A 16 14.96 -28.93 6.62
N GLN A 17 15.70 -27.93 6.13
CA GLN A 17 16.90 -27.41 6.81
C GLN A 17 16.56 -26.83 8.20
N TRP A 18 15.43 -26.13 8.31
CA TRP A 18 14.96 -25.56 9.59
C TRP A 18 14.67 -26.63 10.63
N ILE A 19 14.03 -27.72 10.22
CA ILE A 19 13.75 -28.86 11.09
C ILE A 19 15.05 -29.51 11.56
N GLU A 20 16.01 -29.67 10.65
CA GLU A 20 17.33 -30.21 11.00
C GLU A 20 18.08 -29.29 11.98
N HIS A 21 17.98 -27.97 11.81
CA HIS A 21 18.53 -27.01 12.75
C HIS A 21 17.90 -27.15 14.14
N LEU A 22 16.58 -27.20 14.25
CA LEU A 22 15.88 -27.38 15.53
C LEU A 22 16.26 -28.70 16.23
N ARG A 23 16.45 -29.78 15.46
CA ARG A 23 16.95 -31.07 15.98
C ARG A 23 18.36 -30.98 16.55
N LYS A 24 19.19 -30.06 16.05
CA LYS A 24 20.57 -29.85 16.52
C LYS A 24 20.66 -28.83 17.65
N SER A 25 19.80 -27.81 17.63
CA SER A 25 19.88 -26.67 18.57
C SER A 25 19.06 -26.85 19.83
N MET A 26 18.12 -27.81 19.87
CA MET A 26 17.23 -28.02 21.01
C MET A 26 17.25 -29.46 21.51
N GLN A 27 17.05 -29.64 22.82
CA GLN A 27 16.79 -30.96 23.38
C GLN A 27 15.29 -31.30 23.19
N LEU A 28 15.00 -32.11 22.18
CA LEU A 28 13.63 -32.40 21.78
C LEU A 28 13.02 -33.56 22.59
N GLY A 29 11.85 -33.32 23.20
CA GLY A 29 11.01 -34.38 23.75
C GLY A 29 10.30 -35.17 22.64
N ARG A 30 9.84 -36.40 22.94
CA ARG A 30 9.16 -37.28 21.96
C ARG A 30 7.95 -36.64 21.27
N GLU A 31 7.22 -35.79 21.99
CA GLU A 31 6.06 -35.08 21.41
C GLU A 31 6.47 -34.02 20.40
N LEU A 32 7.55 -33.30 20.70
CA LEU A 32 8.07 -32.25 19.83
C LEU A 32 8.67 -32.83 18.55
N GLU A 33 9.40 -33.95 18.67
CA GLU A 33 9.94 -34.68 17.52
C GLU A 33 8.83 -35.20 16.60
N ARG A 34 7.70 -35.67 17.14
CA ARG A 34 6.54 -36.08 16.33
C ARG A 34 5.96 -34.92 15.51
N HIS A 35 5.93 -33.71 16.06
CA HIS A 35 5.46 -32.53 15.31
C HIS A 35 6.46 -32.12 14.23
N LEU A 36 7.75 -32.06 14.56
CA LEU A 36 8.80 -31.78 13.59
C LEU A 36 8.81 -32.78 12.44
N HIS A 37 8.65 -34.07 12.72
CA HIS A 37 8.54 -35.10 11.69
C HIS A 37 7.38 -34.86 10.73
N LYS A 38 6.19 -34.48 11.22
CA LYS A 38 5.04 -34.14 10.36
C LYS A 38 5.32 -32.94 9.45
N PHE A 39 6.01 -31.93 9.96
CA PHE A 39 6.41 -30.79 9.13
C PHE A 39 7.44 -31.21 8.07
N ASP A 40 8.39 -32.07 8.42
CA ASP A 40 9.44 -32.58 7.53
C ASP A 40 8.84 -33.33 6.34
N GLU A 41 7.86 -34.20 6.63
CA GLU A 41 7.07 -34.90 5.61
C GLU A 41 6.29 -33.92 4.73
N ALA A 42 5.67 -32.90 5.31
CA ALA A 42 4.87 -31.93 4.57
C ALA A 42 5.74 -31.09 3.62
N PHE A 43 6.88 -30.55 4.10
CA PHE A 43 7.84 -29.82 3.29
C PHE A 43 8.36 -30.70 2.15
N THR A 44 8.79 -31.93 2.47
CA THR A 44 9.33 -32.88 1.50
C THR A 44 8.31 -33.25 0.43
N LEU A 45 7.06 -33.54 0.82
CA LEU A 45 6.00 -33.96 -0.10
C LEU A 45 5.66 -32.84 -1.10
N ILE A 46 5.50 -31.61 -0.62
CA ILE A 46 5.20 -30.46 -1.47
C ILE A 46 6.36 -30.18 -2.43
N GLY A 47 7.62 -30.21 -1.95
CA GLY A 47 8.80 -30.02 -2.80
C GLY A 47 8.91 -31.07 -3.90
N ARG A 48 8.67 -32.34 -3.58
CA ARG A 48 8.63 -33.43 -4.58
C ARG A 48 7.56 -33.20 -5.63
N LYS A 49 6.35 -32.80 -5.23
CA LYS A 49 5.25 -32.48 -6.17
C LYS A 49 5.60 -31.29 -7.06
N ALA A 50 6.20 -30.24 -6.51
CA ALA A 50 6.66 -29.08 -7.29
C ALA A 50 7.73 -29.48 -8.32
N ALA A 51 8.70 -30.31 -7.92
CA ALA A 51 9.74 -30.82 -8.83
C ALA A 51 9.17 -31.73 -9.93
N GLN A 52 8.13 -32.51 -9.63
CA GLN A 52 7.45 -33.36 -10.61
C GLN A 52 6.66 -32.51 -11.62
N ILE A 53 5.92 -31.50 -11.15
CA ILE A 53 5.20 -30.55 -12.02
C ILE A 53 6.17 -29.81 -12.94
N LYS A 54 7.36 -29.45 -12.42
CA LYS A 54 8.44 -28.84 -13.23
C LYS A 54 8.87 -29.71 -14.42
N LYS A 55 8.82 -31.04 -14.27
CA LYS A 55 9.23 -32.00 -15.30
C LYS A 55 8.12 -32.38 -16.27
N SER A 56 6.85 -32.28 -15.86
CA SER A 56 5.70 -32.76 -16.65
C SER A 56 4.95 -31.67 -17.42
N SER A 57 5.36 -30.40 -17.33
CA SER A 57 4.73 -29.24 -18.02
C SER A 57 3.22 -29.06 -17.79
N HIS A 58 2.65 -29.75 -16.80
CA HIS A 58 1.24 -29.68 -16.41
C HIS A 58 1.06 -28.74 -15.20
N HIS A 59 0.77 -27.46 -15.47
CA HIS A 59 0.77 -26.41 -14.46
C HIS A 59 -0.55 -26.21 -13.70
N GLU A 60 -1.61 -26.96 -14.03
CA GLU A 60 -2.94 -26.81 -13.41
C GLU A 60 -2.95 -27.06 -11.89
N ALA A 61 -2.01 -27.87 -11.38
CA ALA A 61 -1.90 -28.18 -9.97
C ALA A 61 -1.11 -27.16 -9.12
N VAL A 62 -0.50 -26.15 -9.75
CA VAL A 62 0.39 -25.19 -9.05
C VAL A 62 -0.36 -24.34 -8.01
N PRO A 63 -1.53 -23.73 -8.30
CA PRO A 63 -2.22 -22.88 -7.32
C PRO A 63 -2.64 -23.64 -6.05
N ALA A 64 -3.18 -24.85 -6.20
CA ALA A 64 -3.55 -25.70 -5.07
C ALA A 64 -2.32 -26.13 -4.24
N LEU A 65 -1.18 -26.36 -4.89
CA LEU A 65 0.07 -26.70 -4.20
C LEU A 65 0.65 -25.50 -3.45
N VAL A 66 0.52 -24.28 -3.99
CA VAL A 66 0.91 -23.03 -3.33
C VAL A 66 0.04 -22.80 -2.08
N ALA A 67 -1.28 -22.88 -2.18
CA ALA A 67 -2.18 -22.71 -1.04
C ALA A 67 -1.87 -23.73 0.09
N LYS A 68 -1.55 -24.97 -0.27
CA LYS A 68 -1.12 -25.98 0.71
C LYS A 68 0.21 -25.65 1.37
N ALA A 69 1.16 -25.10 0.62
CA ALA A 69 2.45 -24.66 1.16
C ALA A 69 2.28 -23.48 2.14
N GLU A 70 1.42 -22.53 1.82
CA GLU A 70 1.11 -21.39 2.70
C GLU A 70 0.49 -21.83 4.04
N GLU A 71 -0.43 -22.79 4.02
CA GLU A 71 -1.03 -23.33 5.24
C GLU A 71 -0.01 -24.08 6.10
N VAL A 72 0.83 -24.94 5.49
CA VAL A 72 1.92 -25.63 6.20
C VAL A 72 2.90 -24.62 6.81
N GLN A 73 3.24 -23.57 6.06
CA GLN A 73 4.13 -22.52 6.53
C GLN A 73 3.52 -21.76 7.72
N LYS A 74 2.23 -21.42 7.67
CA LYS A 74 1.52 -20.75 8.77
C LYS A 74 1.52 -21.60 10.04
N GLN A 75 1.23 -22.90 9.92
CA GLN A 75 1.26 -23.85 11.04
C GLN A 75 2.66 -24.01 11.61
N PHE A 76 3.69 -24.06 10.76
CA PHE A 76 5.08 -24.15 11.20
C PHE A 76 5.52 -22.91 12.01
N HIS A 77 5.19 -21.70 11.56
CA HIS A 77 5.50 -20.48 12.31
C HIS A 77 4.72 -20.39 13.63
N GLN A 78 3.47 -20.87 13.68
CA GLN A 78 2.74 -20.98 14.94
C GLN A 78 3.43 -21.95 15.90
N PHE A 79 3.90 -23.09 15.40
CA PHE A 79 4.66 -24.05 16.17
C PHE A 79 5.97 -23.44 16.72
N LEU A 80 6.75 -22.72 15.91
CA LEU A 80 7.97 -22.04 16.35
C LEU A 80 7.72 -21.05 17.50
N ARG A 81 6.60 -20.30 17.45
CA ARG A 81 6.19 -19.41 18.54
C ARG A 81 5.82 -20.16 19.82
N LEU A 82 5.13 -21.30 19.70
CA LEU A 82 4.71 -22.10 20.85
C LEU A 82 5.91 -22.66 21.62
N ILE A 83 6.98 -23.01 20.91
CA ILE A 83 8.23 -23.47 21.54
C ILE A 83 9.16 -22.34 21.96
N GLN A 84 8.69 -21.09 21.91
CA GLN A 84 9.42 -19.86 22.29
C GLN A 84 10.81 -19.76 21.63
N TYR A 85 10.97 -20.28 20.41
CA TYR A 85 12.25 -20.23 19.71
C TYR A 85 12.51 -18.81 19.21
N ASN A 86 13.66 -18.24 19.56
CA ASN A 86 14.04 -16.89 19.13
C ASN A 86 14.46 -16.90 17.66
N GLU A 87 13.66 -16.28 16.79
CA GLU A 87 13.92 -16.21 15.33
C GLU A 87 15.26 -15.53 14.97
N GLN A 88 15.91 -14.84 15.91
CA GLN A 88 17.23 -14.21 15.72
C GLN A 88 18.41 -15.18 15.75
N GLU A 89 18.23 -16.44 16.16
CA GLU A 89 19.27 -17.50 16.18
C GLU A 89 19.37 -18.32 14.87
N GLN A 90 18.79 -17.82 13.78
CA GLN A 90 18.87 -18.50 12.47
C GLN A 90 20.30 -18.52 11.91
N PRO A 91 20.78 -19.66 11.37
CA PRO A 91 22.01 -19.72 10.58
C PRO A 91 21.97 -18.71 9.43
N GLU A 92 23.07 -17.97 9.18
CA GLU A 92 23.14 -16.97 8.10
C GLU A 92 22.79 -17.53 6.71
N THR A 93 23.06 -18.82 6.49
CA THR A 93 22.71 -19.55 5.27
C THR A 93 21.19 -19.63 5.02
N MET A 94 20.35 -19.44 6.04
CA MET A 94 18.88 -19.46 5.95
C MET A 94 18.25 -18.08 5.71
N LYS A 95 18.96 -16.99 5.99
CA LYS A 95 18.49 -15.61 5.71
C LYS A 95 18.34 -15.34 4.21
N ALA A 96 19.11 -16.04 3.37
CA ALA A 96 19.14 -15.81 1.92
C ALA A 96 18.06 -16.59 1.13
N ALA A 97 17.57 -17.73 1.64
CA ALA A 97 16.70 -18.63 0.87
C ALA A 97 15.20 -18.33 1.01
N PHE A 98 14.79 -17.58 2.05
CA PHE A 98 13.40 -17.21 2.33
C PHE A 98 13.26 -15.74 2.67
N SER A 99 13.48 -14.89 1.68
CA SER A 99 12.71 -13.65 1.63
C SER A 99 11.30 -14.00 1.15
N SER A 100 10.51 -14.63 2.04
CA SER A 100 9.07 -14.40 2.00
C SER A 100 8.91 -12.89 2.08
N SER A 101 8.13 -12.32 1.17
CA SER A 101 7.77 -10.91 1.05
C SER A 101 6.99 -10.36 2.26
N ARG A 102 7.36 -10.74 3.48
CA ARG A 102 7.32 -9.85 4.64
C ARG A 102 8.71 -9.25 4.79
N GLN A 103 9.03 -8.35 3.86
CA GLN A 103 9.72 -7.15 4.30
C GLN A 103 8.86 -6.63 5.48
N PRO A 104 9.39 -6.49 6.71
CA PRO A 104 8.81 -5.47 7.59
C PRO A 104 8.68 -4.25 6.69
N VAL A 105 7.46 -3.72 6.53
CA VAL A 105 7.23 -2.47 5.78
C VAL A 105 8.40 -1.60 6.20
N PRO A 106 9.29 -1.18 5.27
CA PRO A 106 10.44 -0.39 5.67
C PRO A 106 9.84 0.69 6.52
N VAL A 107 10.17 0.70 7.82
CA VAL A 107 9.78 1.82 8.66
C VAL A 107 10.60 2.92 8.04
N ALA A 108 10.00 3.62 7.07
CA ALA A 108 10.53 4.83 6.51
C ALA A 108 10.85 5.64 7.74
N ARG A 109 12.14 5.92 7.93
CA ARG A 109 12.59 6.69 9.09
C ARG A 109 11.68 7.91 9.18
N PRO A 110 11.19 8.26 10.39
CA PRO A 110 10.31 9.41 10.54
C PRO A 110 11.00 10.63 9.91
N VAL A 111 10.24 11.41 9.14
CA VAL A 111 10.75 12.63 8.51
C VAL A 111 11.05 13.64 9.62
N PRO A 112 12.29 14.11 9.78
CA PRO A 112 12.58 15.12 10.79
C PRO A 112 11.86 16.44 10.49
N VAL A 113 11.57 17.22 11.53
CA VAL A 113 10.95 18.56 11.43
C VAL A 113 11.68 19.41 10.38
N GLY A 114 10.93 19.91 9.40
CA GLY A 114 11.44 20.76 8.33
C GLY A 114 12.25 20.04 7.26
N ARG A 115 12.15 18.70 7.15
CA ARG A 115 12.94 17.87 6.23
C ARG A 115 12.11 17.02 5.26
N HIS A 116 10.86 17.41 4.98
CA HIS A 116 10.06 16.84 3.90
C HIS A 116 10.72 17.13 2.55
N THR A 117 10.56 16.22 1.60
CA THR A 117 11.12 16.32 0.25
C THR A 117 10.08 16.01 -0.80
N LEU A 118 10.16 16.69 -1.95
CA LEU A 118 9.33 16.36 -3.11
C LEU A 118 9.70 14.95 -3.61
N PRO A 119 8.79 13.96 -3.57
CA PRO A 119 9.07 12.64 -4.12
C PRO A 119 9.24 12.75 -5.65
N PRO A 120 10.11 11.96 -6.28
CA PRO A 120 10.15 11.89 -7.73
C PRO A 120 8.84 11.28 -8.28
N LEU A 121 8.45 11.65 -9.50
CA LEU A 121 7.39 10.95 -10.20
C LEU A 121 7.81 9.50 -10.49
N PRO A 122 6.89 8.53 -10.39
CA PRO A 122 7.18 7.13 -10.70
C PRO A 122 7.18 6.82 -12.21
N TYR A 123 6.90 7.81 -13.06
CA TYR A 123 6.87 7.74 -14.52
C TYR A 123 7.28 9.09 -15.13
N ALA A 124 7.51 9.11 -16.45
CA ALA A 124 7.82 10.35 -17.19
C ALA A 124 6.63 11.32 -17.22
N TYR A 125 6.87 12.62 -17.41
CA TYR A 125 5.82 13.64 -17.34
C TYR A 125 4.74 13.49 -18.42
N ASP A 126 5.08 12.95 -19.58
CA ASP A 126 4.21 12.68 -20.73
C ASP A 126 3.57 11.29 -20.70
N ALA A 127 3.90 10.45 -19.71
CA ALA A 127 3.49 9.04 -19.68
C ALA A 127 1.98 8.83 -19.52
N LEU A 128 1.22 9.85 -19.10
CA LEU A 128 -0.23 9.75 -18.88
C LEU A 128 -1.05 10.32 -20.06
N GLU A 129 -0.38 10.73 -21.14
CA GLU A 129 -1.07 11.14 -22.37
C GLU A 129 -1.84 9.96 -23.01
N PRO A 130 -3.00 10.22 -23.66
CA PRO A 130 -3.61 11.52 -23.91
C PRO A 130 -4.53 12.01 -22.79
N TYR A 131 -4.52 11.39 -21.62
CA TYR A 131 -5.50 11.64 -20.56
C TYR A 131 -5.11 12.76 -19.59
N ILE A 132 -3.81 12.98 -19.38
CA ILE A 132 -3.26 14.14 -18.66
C ILE A 132 -2.02 14.60 -19.41
N ASP A 133 -2.02 15.85 -19.86
CA ASP A 133 -0.95 16.41 -20.68
C ASP A 133 0.36 16.65 -19.89
N GLU A 134 1.50 16.56 -20.60
CA GLU A 134 2.83 16.76 -20.00
C GLU A 134 2.99 18.11 -19.29
N THR A 135 2.39 19.18 -19.84
CA THR A 135 2.53 20.54 -19.31
C THR A 135 1.88 20.66 -17.93
N THR A 136 0.66 20.12 -17.79
CA THR A 136 -0.03 19.99 -16.52
C THR A 136 0.81 19.19 -15.53
N MET A 137 1.31 18.01 -15.91
CA MET A 137 2.13 17.17 -15.02
C MET A 137 3.38 17.89 -14.51
N ARG A 138 4.09 18.64 -15.36
CA ARG A 138 5.27 19.41 -14.98
C ARG A 138 4.94 20.52 -13.99
N ILE A 139 3.90 21.31 -14.25
CA ILE A 139 3.51 22.42 -13.37
C ILE A 139 3.00 21.87 -12.02
N HIS A 140 2.14 20.85 -12.07
CA HIS A 140 1.50 20.28 -10.90
C HIS A 140 2.51 19.63 -9.95
N HIS A 141 3.49 18.90 -10.48
CA HIS A 141 4.56 18.30 -9.69
C HIS A 141 5.67 19.30 -9.30
N ASP A 142 6.32 19.94 -10.28
CA ASP A 142 7.56 20.69 -10.01
C ASP A 142 7.33 22.05 -9.37
N LYS A 143 6.12 22.61 -9.50
CA LYS A 143 5.78 23.92 -8.94
C LYS A 143 4.80 23.78 -7.76
N LEU A 144 3.63 23.20 -7.98
CA LEU A 144 2.57 23.19 -6.98
C LEU A 144 2.89 22.23 -5.82
N HIS A 145 3.20 20.96 -6.11
CA HIS A 145 3.58 20.01 -5.07
C HIS A 145 4.86 20.43 -4.34
N ARG A 146 5.87 20.93 -5.08
CA ARG A 146 7.10 21.48 -4.48
C ARG A 146 6.79 22.59 -3.47
N LYS A 147 5.88 23.50 -3.80
CA LYS A 147 5.50 24.60 -2.90
C LYS A 147 4.88 24.08 -1.60
N TYR A 148 4.00 23.08 -1.65
CA TYR A 148 3.44 22.47 -0.45
C TYR A 148 4.53 21.85 0.44
N VAL A 149 5.54 21.19 -0.15
CA VAL A 149 6.68 20.64 0.61
C VAL A 149 7.48 21.74 1.29
N GLU A 150 7.81 22.82 0.57
CA GLU A 150 8.58 23.95 1.10
C GLU A 150 7.85 24.68 2.22
N ASP A 151 6.55 24.94 2.03
CA ASP A 151 5.72 25.65 3.01
C ASP A 151 5.37 24.77 4.23
N LEU A 152 5.22 23.45 4.05
CA LEU A 152 5.12 22.49 5.17
C LEU A 152 6.38 22.55 6.04
N ASN A 153 7.56 22.46 5.42
CA ASN A 153 8.84 22.54 6.13
C ASN A 153 8.96 23.86 6.90
N LYS A 154 8.56 24.97 6.27
CA LYS A 154 8.56 26.30 6.90
C LYS A 154 7.64 26.36 8.11
N ALA A 155 6.42 25.84 8.01
CA ALA A 155 5.46 25.81 9.11
C ALA A 155 5.99 25.00 10.30
N GLU A 156 6.52 23.80 10.04
CA GLU A 156 7.11 22.95 11.08
C GLU A 156 8.26 23.62 11.83
N LEU A 157 9.18 24.27 11.10
CA LEU A 157 10.30 25.01 11.70
C LEU A 157 9.82 26.21 12.53
N LYS A 158 8.80 26.93 12.05
CA LYS A 158 8.23 28.08 12.76
C LYS A 158 7.49 27.65 14.04
N LEU A 159 6.81 26.52 14.01
CA LEU A 159 6.20 25.94 15.20
C LEU A 159 7.25 25.45 16.21
N ALA A 160 8.38 24.88 15.74
CA ALA A 160 9.49 24.51 16.60
C ALA A 160 10.14 25.73 17.26
N GLU A 161 10.36 26.81 16.50
CA GLU A 161 10.85 28.09 17.00
C GLU A 161 9.90 28.69 18.05
N ALA A 162 8.59 28.70 17.78
CA ALA A 162 7.56 29.18 18.70
C ALA A 162 7.60 28.45 20.05
N ARG A 163 7.70 27.11 20.02
CA ARG A 163 7.86 26.29 21.24
C ARG A 163 9.14 26.60 22.00
N ALA A 164 10.27 26.75 21.30
CA ALA A 164 11.55 27.05 21.92
C ALA A 164 11.58 28.43 22.59
N LYS A 165 10.87 29.41 22.03
CA LYS A 165 10.78 30.78 22.54
C LYS A 165 9.61 31.02 23.50
N ASN A 166 8.71 30.03 23.65
CA ASN A 166 7.43 30.20 24.34
C ASN A 166 6.61 31.40 23.80
N ASP A 167 6.66 31.63 22.48
CA ASP A 167 5.95 32.71 21.79
C ASP A 167 4.94 32.12 20.80
N PHE A 168 3.66 32.26 21.12
CA PHE A 168 2.54 31.70 20.37
C PHE A 168 1.69 32.76 19.67
N ALA A 169 2.19 33.99 19.50
CA ALA A 169 1.43 35.08 18.89
C ALA A 169 0.87 34.74 17.49
N LEU A 170 1.58 33.90 16.73
CA LEU A 170 1.18 33.45 15.38
C LEU A 170 0.70 32.00 15.32
N ILE A 171 0.36 31.37 16.46
CA ILE A 171 0.06 29.92 16.49
C ILE A 171 -1.09 29.54 15.54
N ARG A 172 -2.16 30.34 15.49
CA ARG A 172 -3.29 30.12 14.58
C ARG A 172 -2.88 30.13 13.10
N HIS A 173 -1.92 30.98 12.73
CA HIS A 173 -1.42 31.03 11.36
C HIS A 173 -0.62 29.76 11.05
N TRP A 174 0.38 29.43 11.88
CA TRP A 174 1.28 28.32 11.59
C TRP A 174 0.61 26.95 11.66
N GLU A 175 -0.36 26.73 12.56
CA GLU A 175 -1.14 25.48 12.57
C GLU A 175 -2.03 25.33 11.33
N ARG A 176 -2.56 26.44 10.80
CA ARG A 176 -3.31 26.42 9.54
C ARG A 176 -2.40 26.12 8.35
N GLU A 177 -1.22 26.74 8.29
CA GLU A 177 -0.24 26.46 7.23
C GLU A 177 0.27 25.02 7.31
N LEU A 178 0.46 24.48 8.52
CA LEU A 178 0.84 23.08 8.73
C LEU A 178 -0.22 22.14 8.16
N ALA A 179 -1.50 22.35 8.49
CA ALA A 179 -2.60 21.52 8.02
C ALA A 179 -2.77 21.60 6.49
N PHE A 180 -2.79 22.81 5.92
CA PHE A 180 -3.01 23.01 4.48
C PHE A 180 -1.86 22.43 3.65
N ASN A 181 -0.61 22.78 3.97
CA ASN A 181 0.54 22.32 3.20
C ASN A 181 0.88 20.85 3.48
N GLY A 182 0.64 20.37 4.69
CA GLY A 182 0.79 18.96 5.05
C GLY A 182 -0.17 18.06 4.28
N ALA A 183 -1.47 18.40 4.28
CA ALA A 183 -2.45 17.65 3.50
C ALA A 183 -2.18 17.78 1.99
N GLY A 184 -1.78 18.96 1.51
CA GLY A 184 -1.36 19.17 0.13
C GLY A 184 -0.21 18.25 -0.28
N HIS A 185 0.87 18.19 0.50
CA HIS A 185 2.00 17.30 0.25
C HIS A 185 1.58 15.83 0.24
N TYR A 186 0.83 15.37 1.23
CA TYR A 186 0.48 13.96 1.36
C TYR A 186 -0.52 13.50 0.28
N LEU A 187 -1.54 14.29 -0.03
CA LEU A 187 -2.50 13.94 -1.08
C LEU A 187 -1.84 13.89 -2.47
N HIS A 188 -0.98 14.86 -2.80
CA HIS A 188 -0.25 14.80 -4.08
C HIS A 188 0.74 13.63 -4.13
N THR A 189 1.41 13.32 -3.02
CA THR A 189 2.28 12.13 -2.94
C THR A 189 1.51 10.85 -3.27
N ILE A 190 0.26 10.73 -2.83
CA ILE A 190 -0.60 9.59 -3.17
C ILE A 190 -1.06 9.68 -4.62
N PHE A 191 -1.48 10.86 -5.08
CA PHE A 191 -1.98 11.12 -6.43
C PHE A 191 -1.02 10.61 -7.52
N TRP A 192 0.30 10.88 -7.38
CA TRP A 192 1.29 10.39 -8.34
C TRP A 192 1.39 8.86 -8.38
N GLN A 193 1.24 8.20 -7.23
CA GLN A 193 1.40 6.75 -7.09
C GLN A 193 0.17 5.98 -7.60
N VAL A 194 -1.02 6.55 -7.47
CA VAL A 194 -2.28 5.92 -7.89
C VAL A 194 -2.60 6.12 -9.38
N MET A 195 -1.64 6.63 -10.15
CA MET A 195 -1.73 6.71 -11.61
C MET A 195 -0.58 5.93 -12.26
N HIS A 196 -0.75 5.45 -13.50
CA HIS A 196 0.27 4.72 -14.26
C HIS A 196 -0.06 4.74 -15.78
N PRO A 197 0.95 4.74 -16.68
CA PRO A 197 0.74 4.64 -18.14
C PRO A 197 -0.07 3.41 -18.55
N ASP A 198 0.24 2.25 -17.99
CA ASP A 198 -0.51 0.99 -18.19
C ASP A 198 -1.66 0.84 -17.19
N GLY A 199 -2.25 1.96 -16.74
CA GLY A 199 -3.34 1.99 -15.78
C GLY A 199 -4.70 1.64 -16.41
N GLY A 200 -5.77 1.96 -15.67
CA GLY A 200 -7.14 1.72 -16.08
C GLY A 200 -7.63 0.31 -15.76
N GLY A 201 -8.75 -0.07 -16.38
CA GLY A 201 -9.46 -1.31 -16.07
C GLY A 201 -10.11 -1.28 -14.69
N GLU A 202 -10.15 -2.45 -14.03
CA GLU A 202 -10.83 -2.66 -12.74
C GLU A 202 -9.86 -3.20 -11.69
N PRO A 203 -10.10 -2.95 -10.38
CA PRO A 203 -9.33 -3.56 -9.32
C PRO A 203 -9.50 -5.08 -9.32
N GLN A 204 -8.50 -5.77 -8.80
CA GLN A 204 -8.52 -7.22 -8.60
C GLN A 204 -8.19 -7.55 -7.14
N GLY A 205 -8.41 -8.80 -6.73
CA GLY A 205 -8.10 -9.26 -5.38
C GLY A 205 -8.99 -8.63 -4.31
N ASP A 206 -8.44 -8.44 -3.11
CA ASP A 206 -9.23 -8.10 -1.93
C ASP A 206 -9.90 -6.72 -2.04
N LEU A 207 -9.27 -5.72 -2.68
CA LEU A 207 -9.92 -4.42 -2.89
C LEU A 207 -11.17 -4.56 -3.74
N ALA A 208 -11.16 -5.40 -4.78
CA ALA A 208 -12.32 -5.63 -5.63
C ALA A 208 -13.48 -6.24 -4.83
N GLU A 209 -13.18 -7.22 -3.96
CA GLU A 209 -14.17 -7.83 -3.07
C GLU A 209 -14.76 -6.81 -2.08
N TYR A 210 -13.92 -5.93 -1.52
CA TYR A 210 -14.38 -4.88 -0.61
C TYR A 210 -15.20 -3.82 -1.35
N ILE A 211 -14.81 -3.44 -2.57
CA ILE A 211 -15.61 -2.54 -3.40
C ILE A 211 -16.98 -3.15 -3.68
N GLN A 212 -17.03 -4.41 -4.10
CA GLN A 212 -18.27 -5.16 -4.32
C GLN A 212 -19.13 -5.20 -3.05
N ARG A 213 -18.51 -5.39 -1.87
CA ARG A 213 -19.21 -5.48 -0.59
C ARG A 213 -19.86 -4.16 -0.15
N TYR A 214 -19.17 -3.03 -0.32
CA TYR A 214 -19.62 -1.75 0.24
C TYR A 214 -20.34 -0.84 -0.76
N PHE A 215 -20.05 -1.00 -2.05
CA PHE A 215 -20.68 -0.21 -3.11
C PHE A 215 -21.61 -1.04 -4.00
N GLY A 216 -21.64 -2.37 -3.83
CA GLY A 216 -22.53 -3.28 -4.56
C GLY A 216 -22.02 -3.70 -5.94
N SER A 217 -21.16 -2.91 -6.59
CA SER A 217 -20.39 -3.30 -7.78
C SER A 217 -19.27 -2.30 -8.06
N PHE A 218 -18.32 -2.65 -8.93
CA PHE A 218 -17.33 -1.71 -9.42
C PHE A 218 -17.99 -0.53 -10.17
N ASP A 219 -18.99 -0.80 -11.00
CA ASP A 219 -19.73 0.24 -11.72
C ASP A 219 -20.43 1.23 -10.77
N ALA A 220 -21.06 0.73 -9.71
CA ALA A 220 -21.71 1.57 -8.70
C ALA A 220 -20.69 2.41 -7.92
N PHE A 221 -19.56 1.81 -7.54
CA PHE A 221 -18.42 2.53 -6.95
C PHE A 221 -17.90 3.63 -7.89
N LYS A 222 -17.63 3.29 -9.15
CA LYS A 222 -17.11 4.21 -10.16
C LYS A 222 -18.08 5.35 -10.40
N ALA A 223 -19.37 5.07 -10.47
CA ALA A 223 -20.43 6.08 -10.60
C ALA A 223 -20.43 7.03 -9.39
N GLN A 224 -20.45 6.51 -8.16
CA GLN A 224 -20.43 7.34 -6.95
C GLN A 224 -19.14 8.18 -6.86
N PHE A 225 -17.98 7.58 -7.10
CA PHE A 225 -16.69 8.29 -7.04
C PHE A 225 -16.62 9.39 -8.11
N THR A 226 -17.06 9.10 -9.33
CA THR A 226 -17.13 10.08 -10.43
C THR A 226 -18.03 11.25 -10.08
N GLN A 227 -19.24 10.98 -9.57
CA GLN A 227 -20.16 12.05 -9.18
C GLN A 227 -19.61 12.87 -8.00
N ALA A 228 -19.00 12.21 -7.01
CA ALA A 228 -18.34 12.90 -5.90
C ALA A 228 -17.21 13.82 -6.41
N ALA A 229 -16.40 13.39 -7.37
CA ALA A 229 -15.31 14.20 -7.94
C ALA A 229 -15.84 15.42 -8.72
N ILE A 230 -16.86 15.22 -9.56
CA ILE A 230 -17.44 16.30 -10.37
C ILE A 230 -18.06 17.37 -9.46
N GLN A 231 -18.78 16.96 -8.42
CA GLN A 231 -19.57 17.82 -7.54
C GLN A 231 -18.79 18.40 -6.35
N VAL A 232 -17.46 18.32 -6.32
CA VAL A 232 -16.68 19.03 -5.29
C VAL A 232 -16.91 20.54 -5.43
N GLU A 233 -17.35 21.19 -4.36
CA GLU A 233 -17.55 22.63 -4.34
C GLU A 233 -16.18 23.35 -4.26
N GLY A 234 -15.84 24.10 -5.32
CA GLY A 234 -14.56 24.79 -5.41
C GLY A 234 -13.36 23.84 -5.59
N PRO A 235 -12.19 24.20 -5.02
CA PRO A 235 -10.98 23.37 -5.10
C PRO A 235 -11.02 22.23 -4.08
N GLY A 236 -10.70 21.00 -4.51
CA GLY A 236 -10.72 19.85 -3.62
C GLY A 236 -10.43 18.51 -4.30
N TRP A 237 -10.93 17.42 -3.70
CA TRP A 237 -10.59 16.05 -4.01
C TRP A 237 -11.77 15.10 -3.86
N ALA A 238 -11.82 14.05 -4.68
CA ALA A 238 -12.55 12.82 -4.34
C ALA A 238 -11.58 11.78 -3.79
N ILE A 239 -11.97 11.11 -2.70
CA ILE A 239 -11.07 10.24 -1.94
C ILE A 239 -11.80 8.95 -1.56
N LEU A 240 -11.30 7.81 -2.03
CA LEU A 240 -11.64 6.50 -1.48
C LEU A 240 -10.77 6.29 -0.25
N VAL A 241 -11.38 5.95 0.88
CA VAL A 241 -10.67 5.76 2.14
C VAL A 241 -10.96 4.40 2.76
N TRP A 242 -10.01 3.91 3.56
CA TRP A 242 -10.26 2.90 4.57
C TRP A 242 -10.58 3.60 5.89
N SER A 243 -11.73 3.27 6.50
CA SER A 243 -12.09 3.70 7.85
C SER A 243 -11.64 2.64 8.86
N PRO A 244 -10.58 2.87 9.68
CA PRO A 244 -10.06 1.81 10.54
C PRO A 244 -10.96 1.47 11.74
N ARG A 245 -11.85 2.39 12.16
CA ARG A 245 -12.87 2.11 13.19
C ARG A 245 -14.00 1.26 12.63
N ALA A 246 -14.58 1.68 11.53
CA ALA A 246 -15.71 0.98 10.92
C ALA A 246 -15.27 -0.29 10.15
N GLN A 247 -13.98 -0.38 9.80
CA GLN A 247 -13.38 -1.45 9.02
C GLN A 247 -14.05 -1.63 7.65
N HIS A 248 -14.32 -0.52 6.97
CA HIS A 248 -14.93 -0.50 5.63
C HIS A 248 -14.38 0.58 4.72
N LEU A 249 -14.79 0.54 3.45
CA LEU A 249 -14.49 1.54 2.44
C LEU A 249 -15.54 2.65 2.46
N GLU A 250 -15.09 3.91 2.32
CA GLU A 250 -15.95 5.09 2.17
C GLU A 250 -15.43 5.99 1.06
N ILE A 251 -16.31 6.81 0.46
CA ILE A 251 -15.93 7.89 -0.46
C ILE A 251 -16.19 9.21 0.25
N LEU A 252 -15.17 10.07 0.30
CA LEU A 252 -15.24 11.42 0.86
C LEU A 252 -14.95 12.46 -0.22
N GLN A 253 -15.53 13.66 -0.05
CA GLN A 253 -15.14 14.86 -0.78
C GLN A 253 -14.34 15.73 0.19
N ALA A 254 -13.06 15.98 -0.13
CA ALA A 254 -12.26 16.91 0.65
C ALA A 254 -12.23 18.28 -0.05
N GLU A 255 -12.46 19.35 0.69
CA GLU A 255 -12.25 20.71 0.21
C GLU A 255 -10.83 21.17 0.54
N LYS A 256 -10.27 22.02 -0.32
CA LYS A 256 -8.87 22.43 -0.28
C LYS A 256 -7.96 21.20 -0.26
N HIS A 257 -7.29 20.93 0.85
CA HIS A 257 -6.58 19.68 1.08
C HIS A 257 -6.99 18.99 2.39
N GLN A 258 -7.41 19.77 3.39
CA GLN A 258 -7.59 19.33 4.79
C GLN A 258 -9.02 19.45 5.31
N ASN A 259 -9.94 20.04 4.54
CA ASN A 259 -11.32 20.24 4.98
C ASN A 259 -12.21 19.05 4.57
N LEU A 260 -13.33 18.86 5.28
CA LEU A 260 -14.32 17.81 5.02
C LEU A 260 -13.73 16.38 5.02
N SER A 261 -12.75 16.14 5.89
CA SER A 261 -12.19 14.81 6.14
C SER A 261 -12.67 14.25 7.47
N GLN A 262 -12.63 12.92 7.60
CA GLN A 262 -12.79 12.24 8.87
C GLN A 262 -11.40 12.03 9.50
N TRP A 263 -11.22 12.35 10.78
CA TRP A 263 -9.96 12.07 11.45
C TRP A 263 -9.79 10.56 11.61
N ASP A 264 -8.58 10.06 11.34
CA ASP A 264 -8.15 8.65 11.39
C ASP A 264 -8.35 7.79 10.13
N VAL A 265 -9.07 8.28 9.12
CA VAL A 265 -9.19 7.53 7.85
C VAL A 265 -7.88 7.50 7.07
N VAL A 266 -7.70 6.46 6.26
CA VAL A 266 -6.52 6.27 5.43
C VAL A 266 -6.91 6.40 3.95
N PRO A 267 -6.52 7.48 3.24
CA PRO A 267 -6.76 7.61 1.81
C PRO A 267 -6.11 6.48 1.02
N LEU A 268 -6.84 5.91 0.05
CA LEU A 268 -6.40 4.78 -0.79
C LEU A 268 -6.25 5.18 -2.25
N LEU A 269 -7.29 5.81 -2.81
CA LEU A 269 -7.34 6.36 -4.16
C LEU A 269 -7.81 7.81 -4.04
N VAL A 270 -7.06 8.73 -4.64
CA VAL A 270 -7.34 10.17 -4.57
C VAL A 270 -7.36 10.75 -5.98
N LEU A 271 -8.28 11.67 -6.22
CA LEU A 271 -8.37 12.42 -7.46
C LEU A 271 -8.38 13.92 -7.14
N ASP A 272 -7.35 14.63 -7.60
CA ASP A 272 -7.28 16.08 -7.54
C ASP A 272 -8.29 16.68 -8.54
N VAL A 273 -9.20 17.53 -8.07
CA VAL A 273 -10.15 18.30 -8.90
C VAL A 273 -10.03 19.81 -8.67
N TRP A 274 -8.89 20.27 -8.13
CA TRP A 274 -8.48 21.65 -8.29
C TRP A 274 -8.30 21.98 -9.77
N GLU A 275 -8.66 23.19 -10.20
CA GLU A 275 -8.59 23.59 -11.61
C GLU A 275 -7.18 23.43 -12.20
N HIS A 276 -6.12 23.64 -11.40
CA HIS A 276 -4.74 23.44 -11.87
C HIS A 276 -4.44 22.02 -12.37
N SER A 277 -5.23 21.02 -12.00
CA SER A 277 -5.00 19.61 -12.36
C SER A 277 -5.53 19.25 -13.75
N TYR A 278 -6.36 20.12 -14.36
CA TYR A 278 -7.01 19.80 -15.63
C TYR A 278 -7.23 20.99 -16.57
N PHE A 279 -7.17 22.23 -16.09
CA PHE A 279 -7.67 23.39 -16.85
C PHE A 279 -6.90 23.64 -18.15
N LEU A 280 -5.60 23.33 -18.21
CA LEU A 280 -4.80 23.52 -19.42
C LEU A 280 -5.31 22.64 -20.57
N GLN A 281 -5.72 21.40 -20.29
CA GLN A 281 -6.20 20.46 -21.30
C GLN A 281 -7.73 20.46 -21.47
N TYR A 282 -8.47 20.59 -20.38
CA TYR A 282 -9.93 20.39 -20.34
C TYR A 282 -10.73 21.68 -20.12
N GLN A 283 -10.07 22.79 -19.79
CA GLN A 283 -10.69 24.07 -19.45
C GLN A 283 -11.76 23.88 -18.36
N ASN A 284 -13.01 24.26 -18.62
CA ASN A 284 -14.12 24.13 -17.67
C ASN A 284 -14.77 22.73 -17.65
N GLN A 285 -14.30 21.78 -18.46
CA GLN A 285 -14.88 20.43 -18.59
C GLN A 285 -14.29 19.47 -17.55
N ARG A 286 -14.54 19.74 -16.26
CA ARG A 286 -14.09 18.87 -15.15
C ARG A 286 -14.61 17.43 -15.31
N ASP A 287 -15.84 17.27 -15.76
CA ASP A 287 -16.46 15.98 -16.06
C ASP A 287 -15.65 15.16 -17.07
N LYS A 288 -15.16 15.81 -18.13
CA LYS A 288 -14.34 15.15 -19.15
C LYS A 288 -12.98 14.73 -18.60
N TYR A 289 -12.37 15.53 -17.74
CA TYR A 289 -11.13 15.17 -17.04
C TYR A 289 -11.35 13.96 -16.12
N VAL A 290 -12.36 14.00 -15.24
CA VAL A 290 -12.68 12.90 -14.31
C VAL A 290 -12.95 11.59 -15.06
N ASN A 291 -13.71 11.66 -16.16
CA ASN A 291 -13.99 10.47 -16.97
C ASN A 291 -12.74 9.90 -17.65
N ASN A 292 -11.82 10.75 -18.10
CA ASN A 292 -10.57 10.31 -18.73
C ASN A 292 -9.54 9.79 -17.72
N TRP A 293 -9.50 10.34 -16.51
CA TRP A 293 -8.60 9.91 -15.45
C TRP A 293 -8.75 8.42 -15.11
N TRP A 294 -9.95 7.85 -15.24
CA TRP A 294 -10.16 6.41 -15.04
C TRP A 294 -9.27 5.51 -15.93
N ASN A 295 -8.78 6.00 -17.07
CA ASN A 295 -7.90 5.23 -17.96
C ASN A 295 -6.46 5.11 -17.43
N VAL A 296 -6.07 5.91 -16.44
CA VAL A 296 -4.70 5.90 -15.89
C VAL A 296 -4.65 5.44 -14.44
N VAL A 297 -5.77 5.03 -13.84
CA VAL A 297 -5.79 4.58 -12.44
C VAL A 297 -4.91 3.34 -12.26
N ASN A 298 -3.97 3.40 -11.32
CA ASN A 298 -3.09 2.30 -10.97
C ASN A 298 -3.70 1.43 -9.87
N TRP A 299 -4.56 0.49 -10.23
CA TRP A 299 -5.23 -0.38 -9.26
C TRP A 299 -4.27 -1.21 -8.41
N ARG A 300 -3.08 -1.55 -8.92
CA ARG A 300 -2.06 -2.26 -8.16
C ARG A 300 -1.57 -1.40 -6.99
N ALA A 301 -1.26 -0.13 -7.22
CA ALA A 301 -0.84 0.77 -6.15
C ALA A 301 -1.96 0.99 -5.11
N VAL A 302 -3.22 1.09 -5.55
CA VAL A 302 -4.37 1.22 -4.65
C VAL A 302 -4.55 -0.05 -3.80
N GLU A 303 -4.44 -1.24 -4.40
CA GLU A 303 -4.47 -2.54 -3.69
C GLU A 303 -3.33 -2.64 -2.67
N GLU A 304 -2.07 -2.34 -3.06
CA GLU A 304 -0.92 -2.37 -2.15
C GLU A 304 -1.11 -1.44 -0.95
N ARG A 305 -1.70 -0.26 -1.18
CA ARG A 305 -2.04 0.69 -0.13
C ARG A 305 -3.19 0.20 0.76
N PHE A 306 -4.23 -0.37 0.18
CA PHE A 306 -5.34 -1.00 0.90
C PHE A 306 -4.86 -2.13 1.81
N GLN A 307 -3.97 -3.00 1.32
CA GLN A 307 -3.38 -4.11 2.06
C GLN A 307 -2.59 -3.66 3.29
N GLN A 308 -1.98 -2.48 3.25
CA GLN A 308 -1.33 -1.85 4.40
C GLN A 308 -2.37 -1.22 5.33
N ALA A 309 -3.30 -0.43 4.78
CA ALA A 309 -4.31 0.30 5.53
C ALA A 309 -5.22 -0.62 6.36
N ARG A 310 -5.68 -1.75 5.80
CA ARG A 310 -6.60 -2.68 6.46
C ARG A 310 -6.03 -3.42 7.67
N ARG A 311 -4.70 -3.30 7.89
CA ARG A 311 -4.02 -3.79 9.10
C ARG A 311 -4.22 -2.82 10.27
N LEU A 312 -4.45 -1.54 9.98
CA LEU A 312 -4.84 -0.55 10.97
C LEU A 312 -6.31 -0.80 11.34
N ARG A 313 -6.55 -1.13 12.60
CA ARG A 313 -7.88 -1.35 13.16
C ARG A 313 -7.96 -0.68 14.52
N TRP A 314 -8.91 0.23 14.67
CA TRP A 314 -9.19 0.90 15.94
C TRP A 314 -10.36 0.22 16.63
N GLN A 315 -10.43 0.33 17.96
CA GLN A 315 -11.65 -0.01 18.68
C GLN A 315 -12.77 0.95 18.22
N PRO A 316 -13.94 0.44 17.77
CA PRO A 316 -14.98 1.28 17.18
C PRO A 316 -15.59 2.32 18.15
N TYR A 317 -15.74 1.96 19.44
CA TYR A 317 -16.32 2.79 20.50
C TYR A 317 -15.73 2.42 21.87
#